data_AF-A0A9D7K199-F1
#
_entry.id   AF-A0A9D7K199-F1
#
_cell.length_a   1.000
_cell.length_b   1.000
_cell.length_c   1.000
_cell.angle_alpha   90.00
_cell.angle_beta   90.00
_cell.angle_gamma   90.00
#
_symmetry.space_group_name_H-M   'P 1'
#
loop_
_entity.id
_entity.type
_entity.pdbx_description
1 polymer ?
#
loop_
_entity_poly.entity_id
_entity_poly.type
_entity_poly.pdbx_seq_one_letter_code
_entity_poly.pdbx_strand_id
1 'polypeptide(L)'
;MRALVWVVRGFIFLFLFAFAIKNTDPVSVQLFLDAAWHAPLVIVVLVFFAAGAFFGAISLLGTIFSLRQEISTLRRELNATKTEVRVVAPPRT
;
A
#
# COMPACT_ATOMS: atom_id res chain seq x y z
N MET A 1 -8.52 -20.41 -0.41
CA MET A 1 -7.84 -19.10 -0.33
C MET A 1 -6.44 -19.11 -0.93
N ARG A 2 -5.47 -19.89 -0.39
CA ARG A 2 -4.08 -19.88 -0.89
C ARG A 2 -3.95 -20.24 -2.37
N ALA A 3 -4.60 -21.32 -2.84
CA ALA A 3 -4.54 -21.73 -4.25
C ALA A 3 -5.02 -20.61 -5.20
N LEU A 4 -6.13 -19.93 -4.86
CA LEU A 4 -6.64 -18.81 -5.65
C LEU A 4 -5.61 -17.67 -5.75
N VAL A 5 -4.96 -17.31 -4.63
CA VAL A 5 -3.90 -16.28 -4.63
C VAL A 5 -2.72 -16.69 -5.51
N TRP A 6 -2.31 -17.96 -5.49
CA TRP A 6 -1.23 -18.46 -6.35
C TRP A 6 -1.60 -18.43 -7.84
N VAL A 7 -2.82 -18.83 -8.19
CA VAL A 7 -3.32 -18.78 -9.57
C VAL A 7 -3.39 -17.33 -10.06
N VAL A 8 -3.96 -16.43 -9.27
CA VAL A 8 -4.03 -15.00 -9.60
C VAL A 8 -2.63 -14.42 -9.76
N ARG A 9 -1.69 -14.76 -8.86
CA ARG A 9 -0.30 -14.29 -8.96
C ARG A 9 0.38 -14.81 -10.23
N GLY A 10 0.18 -16.07 -10.58
CA GLY A 10 0.68 -16.65 -11.82
C GLY A 10 0.10 -15.98 -13.06
N PHE A 11 -1.21 -15.69 -13.06
CA PHE A 11 -1.89 -15.00 -14.15
C PHE A 11 -1.37 -13.58 -14.34
N ILE A 12 -1.26 -12.81 -13.24
CA ILE A 12 -0.68 -11.46 -13.26
C ILE A 12 0.75 -11.50 -13.79
N PHE A 13 1.57 -12.45 -13.33
CA PHE A 13 2.94 -12.60 -13.81
C PHE A 13 3.00 -12.87 -15.31
N LEU A 14 2.21 -13.82 -15.79
CA LEU A 14 2.17 -14.15 -17.22
C LEU A 14 1.72 -12.97 -18.06
N PHE A 15 0.71 -12.22 -17.59
CA PHE A 15 0.24 -11.00 -18.24
C PHE A 15 1.35 -9.94 -18.33
N LEU A 16 2.01 -9.64 -17.20
CA LEU A 16 3.11 -8.66 -17.16
C LEU A 16 4.30 -9.11 -18.01
N PHE A 17 4.60 -10.40 -18.03
CA PHE A 17 5.68 -10.97 -18.85
C PHE A 17 5.37 -10.88 -20.34
N ALA A 18 4.16 -11.28 -20.76
CA ALA A 18 3.72 -11.15 -22.14
C ALA A 18 3.67 -9.68 -22.58
N PHE A 19 3.19 -8.80 -21.70
CA PHE A 19 3.23 -7.36 -21.91
C PHE A 19 4.66 -6.86 -22.11
N ALA A 20 5.61 -7.29 -21.26
CA ALA A 20 7.01 -6.91 -21.38
C ALA A 20 7.61 -7.31 -22.74
N ILE A 21 7.39 -8.56 -23.17
CA ILE A 21 7.87 -9.04 -24.48
C ILE A 21 7.27 -8.22 -25.62
N LYS A 22 5.97 -7.93 -25.57
CA LYS A 22 5.28 -7.17 -26.63
C LYS A 22 5.61 -5.67 -26.64
N ASN A 23 6.14 -5.13 -25.54
CA ASN A 23 6.39 -3.70 -25.36
C ASN A 23 7.87 -3.43 -25.07
N THR A 24 8.75 -4.19 -25.73
CA THR A 24 10.21 -3.96 -25.72
C THR A 24 10.64 -2.88 -26.71
N ASP A 25 9.75 -2.49 -27.63
CA ASP A 25 10.03 -1.46 -28.61
C ASP A 25 10.35 -0.11 -27.92
N PRO A 26 11.43 0.58 -28.36
CA PRO A 26 11.83 1.83 -27.77
C PRO A 26 10.81 2.93 -28.09
N VAL A 27 10.32 3.60 -27.05
CA VAL A 27 9.45 4.77 -27.13
C VAL A 27 10.23 6.01 -26.71
N SER A 28 10.05 7.10 -27.44
CA SER A 28 10.60 8.41 -27.09
C SER A 28 9.69 9.10 -26.07
N VAL A 29 10.16 9.22 -24.84
CA VAL A 29 9.51 10.02 -23.79
C VAL A 29 10.05 11.44 -23.90
N GLN A 30 9.19 12.39 -24.28
CA GLN A 30 9.54 13.81 -24.29
C GLN A 30 9.47 14.34 -22.86
N LEU A 31 10.62 14.68 -22.32
CA LEU A 31 10.75 15.31 -21.02
C LEU A 31 10.72 16.83 -21.17
N PHE A 32 10.56 17.50 -20.04
CA PHE A 32 10.72 18.94 -19.96
C PHE A 32 12.14 19.32 -20.45
N LEU A 33 12.27 20.41 -21.22
CA LEU A 33 13.51 20.91 -21.86
C LEU A 33 13.89 20.27 -23.21
N ASP A 34 12.91 19.87 -24.04
CA ASP A 34 13.12 19.26 -25.36
C ASP A 34 13.98 17.98 -25.36
N ALA A 35 14.17 17.38 -24.17
CA ALA A 35 14.95 16.16 -23.99
C ALA A 35 14.08 14.93 -24.32
N ALA A 36 14.43 14.21 -25.39
CA ALA A 36 13.77 12.96 -25.75
C ALA A 36 14.54 11.76 -25.19
N TRP A 37 14.00 11.09 -24.16
CA TRP A 37 14.60 9.88 -23.63
C TRP A 37 13.99 8.64 -24.29
N HIS A 38 14.84 7.82 -24.89
CA HIS A 38 14.41 6.59 -25.56
C HIS A 38 14.54 5.42 -24.59
N ALA A 39 13.41 4.82 -24.24
CA ALA A 39 13.36 3.65 -23.36
C ALA A 39 12.25 2.69 -23.82
N PRO A 40 12.39 1.38 -23.61
CA PRO A 40 11.29 0.45 -23.83
C PRO A 40 10.07 0.85 -23.00
N LEU A 41 8.88 0.82 -23.61
CA LEU A 41 7.63 1.23 -22.95
C LEU A 41 7.42 0.50 -21.60
N VAL A 42 7.78 -0.78 -21.53
CA VAL A 42 7.70 -1.56 -20.29
C VAL A 42 8.49 -0.95 -19.14
N ILE A 43 9.68 -0.38 -19.40
CA ILE A 43 10.52 0.23 -18.37
C ILE A 43 9.88 1.52 -17.86
N VAL A 44 9.34 2.33 -18.78
CA VAL A 44 8.65 3.57 -18.42
C VAL A 44 7.48 3.27 -17.49
N VAL A 45 6.60 2.34 -17.89
CA VAL A 45 5.44 1.94 -17.08
C VAL A 45 5.87 1.39 -15.72
N LEU A 46 6.92 0.56 -15.67
CA LEU A 46 7.42 -0.03 -14.43
C LEU A 46 7.92 1.04 -13.45
N VAL A 47 8.64 2.06 -13.93
CA VAL A 47 9.14 3.16 -13.11
C VAL A 47 7.99 3.98 -12.54
N PHE A 48 7.01 4.36 -13.36
CA PHE A 48 5.83 5.11 -12.90
C PHE A 48 5.01 4.30 -11.88
N PHE A 49 4.84 3.00 -12.12
CA PHE A 49 4.15 2.11 -11.19
C PHE A 49 4.90 2.00 -9.85
N ALA A 50 6.22 1.78 -9.89
CA ALA A 50 7.03 1.70 -8.68
C ALA A 50 7.01 3.01 -7.88
N ALA A 51 7.09 4.15 -8.56
CA ALA A 51 6.96 5.47 -7.94
C ALA A 51 5.57 5.63 -7.30
N GLY A 52 4.49 5.31 -8.01
CA GLY A 52 3.13 5.36 -7.47
C GLY A 52 2.94 4.45 -6.25
N ALA A 53 3.45 3.23 -6.30
CA ALA A 53 3.43 2.29 -5.17
C ALA A 53 4.22 2.82 -3.96
N PHE A 54 5.38 3.45 -4.20
CA PHE A 54 6.18 4.07 -3.16
C PHE A 54 5.43 5.22 -2.48
N PHE A 55 4.83 6.13 -3.25
CA PHE A 55 4.02 7.22 -2.70
C PHE A 55 2.77 6.69 -1.97
N GLY A 56 2.11 5.66 -2.52
CA GLY A 56 1.00 4.99 -1.86
C GLY A 56 1.39 4.35 -0.53
N ALA A 57 2.56 3.71 -0.46
CA ALA A 57 3.09 3.15 0.77
C ALA A 57 3.40 4.24 1.81
N ILE A 58 4.00 5.36 1.42
CA ILE A 58 4.23 6.51 2.30
C ILE A 58 2.91 7.07 2.83
N SER A 59 1.90 7.23 1.96
CA SER A 59 0.57 7.70 2.36
C SER A 59 -0.05 6.79 3.41
N LEU A 60 -0.02 5.46 3.19
CA LEU A 60 -0.52 4.49 4.15
C LEU A 60 0.24 4.53 5.46
N LEU A 61 1.57 4.73 5.42
CA LEU A 61 2.39 4.82 6.62
C LEU A 61 1.96 5.99 7.50
N GLY A 62 1.70 7.16 6.89
CA GLY A 62 1.14 8.33 7.58
C GLY A 62 -0.20 8.03 8.26
N THR A 63 -1.11 7.37 7.54
CA THR A 63 -2.41 6.94 8.10
C THR A 63 -2.25 5.95 9.26
N ILE A 64 -1.32 5.00 9.17
CA ILE A 64 -1.07 4.04 10.26
C ILE A 64 -0.58 4.76 11.51
N PHE A 65 0.27 5.79 11.37
CA PHE A 65 0.74 6.57 12.51
C PHE A 65 -0.41 7.33 13.19
N SER A 66 -1.30 7.97 12.45
CA SER A 66 -2.46 8.65 13.04
C SER A 66 -3.41 7.66 13.72
N LEU A 67 -3.69 6.52 13.09
CA LEU A 67 -4.51 5.46 13.69
C LEU A 67 -3.91 4.92 14.98
N ARG A 68 -2.58 4.77 15.06
CA ARG A 68 -1.91 4.31 16.29
C ARG A 68 -2.11 5.29 17.46
N GLN A 69 -2.08 6.60 17.19
CA GLN A 69 -2.34 7.61 18.23
C GLN A 69 -3.79 7.52 18.73
N GLU A 70 -4.75 7.44 17.81
CA GLU A 70 -6.18 7.31 18.13
C GLU A 70 -6.47 6.05 18.95
N ILE A 71 -5.89 4.91 18.55
CA ILE A 71 -6.00 3.64 19.31
C ILE A 71 -5.46 3.80 20.73
N SER A 72 -4.39 4.57 20.94
CA SER A 72 -3.80 4.78 22.27
C SER A 72 -4.72 5.59 23.18
N THR A 73 -5.38 6.62 22.66
CA THR A 73 -6.33 7.46 23.39
C THR A 73 -7.58 6.66 23.74
N LEU A 74 -8.19 5.99 22.76
CA LEU A 74 -9.36 5.13 22.97
C LEU A 74 -9.10 4.02 23.99
N ARG A 75 -7.90 3.44 24.00
CA ARG A 75 -7.50 2.45 25.03
C ARG A 75 -7.44 3.04 26.44
N ARG A 76 -7.01 4.29 26.59
CA ARG A 76 -6.96 4.98 27.90
C ARG A 76 -8.36 5.27 28.42
N GLU A 77 -9.25 5.76 27.57
CA GLU A 77 -10.67 5.99 27.91
C GLU A 77 -11.36 4.69 28.32
N LEU A 78 -11.19 3.62 27.54
CA LEU A 78 -11.75 2.31 27.87
C LEU A 78 -11.28 1.81 29.25
N ASN A 79 -10.00 2.00 29.58
CA ASN A 79 -9.43 1.60 30.86
C ASN A 79 -9.93 2.47 32.03
N ALA A 80 -10.12 3.78 31.82
CA ALA A 80 -10.70 4.68 32.81
C ALA A 80 -12.15 4.29 33.12
N THR A 81 -12.99 4.12 32.10
CA THR A 81 -14.38 3.68 32.25
C THR A 81 -14.49 2.31 32.90
N LYS A 82 -13.64 1.35 32.51
CA LYS A 82 -13.60 0.01 33.14
C LYS A 82 -13.24 0.07 34.63
N THR A 83 -12.36 1.01 35.01
CA THR A 83 -11.96 1.21 36.41
C THR A 83 -13.11 1.81 37.21
N GLU A 84 -13.83 2.78 36.66
CA GLU A 84 -15.01 3.41 37.27
C GLU A 84 -16.15 2.40 37.49
N VAL A 85 -16.49 1.60 36.49
CA VAL A 85 -17.51 0.53 36.61
C VAL A 85 -17.13 -0.52 37.66
N ARG A 86 -15.84 -0.80 37.84
CA ARG A 86 -15.34 -1.74 38.86
C ARG A 86 -15.42 -1.17 40.28
N VAL A 87 -15.31 0.15 40.44
CA VAL A 87 -15.41 0.82 41.76
C VAL A 87 -16.87 0.95 42.21
N VAL A 88 -17.82 1.09 41.27
CA VAL A 88 -19.26 1.19 41.56
C VAL A 88 -19.91 -0.17 41.88
N ALA A 89 -19.36 -1.28 41.38
CA ALA A 89 -19.84 -2.62 41.74
C ALA A 89 -19.25 -3.06 43.10
N PRO A 90 -20.07 -3.24 44.16
CA PRO A 90 -19.55 -3.64 45.46
C PRO A 90 -18.99 -5.07 45.41
N PRO A 91 -17.99 -5.41 46.24
CA PRO A 91 -17.44 -6.76 46.29
C PRO A 91 -18.58 -7.73 46.65
N ARG A 92 -18.92 -8.62 45.73
CA ARG A 92 -19.78 -9.78 46.03
C ARG A 92 -18.99 -10.66 46.99
N THR A 93 -19.29 -10.50 48.28
CA THR A 93 -18.96 -11.43 49.37
C THR A 93 -19.63 -12.78 49.13
#